data_AF-A0AAX0AYS2-F1
#
_entry.id   AF-A0AAX0AYS2-F1
#
_cell.length_a   1.000
_cell.length_b   1.000
_cell.length_c   1.000
_cell.angle_alpha   90.00
_cell.angle_beta   90.00
_cell.angle_gamma   90.00
#
_symmetry.space_group_name_H-M   'P 1'
#
loop_
_entity.id
_entity.type
_entity.pdbx_description
1 polymer ?
#
loop_
_entity_poly.entity_id
_entity_poly.type
_entity_poly.pdbx_seq_one_letter_code
_entity_poly.pdbx_strand_id
1 'polypeptide(L)' 'MGTKMTIFFRKSTGDLADIIQGEQTMDMYGELKTDYELIYSFVVVDFDEYVMKNSRLFCIVDGKVKLKDVDELKKYM' A
#
# COMPACT_ATOMS: atom_id res chain seq x y z
N MET A 1 -20.64 -1.35 0.04
CA MET A 1 -19.24 -1.50 -0.38
C MET A 1 -18.41 -0.49 0.40
N GLY A 2 -17.27 -0.90 0.96
CA GLY A 2 -16.40 0.00 1.72
C GLY A 2 -15.82 1.08 0.81
N THR A 3 -15.90 2.34 1.23
CA THR A 3 -15.40 3.50 0.48
C THR A 3 -13.91 3.75 0.69
N LYS A 4 -13.28 3.02 1.61
CA LYS A 4 -11.87 3.15 1.98
C LYS A 4 -11.13 1.82 1.80
N MET A 5 -9.82 1.92 1.67
CA MET A 5 -8.88 0.80 1.81
C MET A 5 -7.64 1.25 2.58
N THR A 6 -7.02 0.31 3.27
CA THR A 6 -5.75 0.50 3.97
C THR A 6 -4.66 -0.20 3.20
N ILE A 7 -3.60 0.54 2.91
CA ILE A 7 -2.43 0.05 2.22
C ILE A 7 -1.28 -0.02 3.21
N PHE A 8 -0.74 -1.21 3.42
CA PHE A 8 0.50 -1.43 4.15
C PHE A 8 1.67 -1.39 3.17
N PHE A 9 2.74 -0.69 3.51
CA PHE A 9 3.87 -0.50 2.61
C PHE A 9 5.20 -0.49 3.36
N ARG A 10 6.27 -0.90 2.65
CA ARG A 10 7.65 -0.83 3.13
C ARG A 10 8.08 0.61 3.33
N LYS A 11 8.51 0.98 4.54
CA LYS A 11 9.03 2.32 4.84
C LYS A 11 10.24 2.69 3.98
N SER A 12 11.10 1.72 3.68
CA SER A 12 12.35 1.93 2.94
C SER A 12 12.15 2.19 1.45
N THR A 13 11.12 1.63 0.83
CA THR A 13 10.93 1.68 -0.63
C THR A 13 9.59 2.25 -1.08
N GLY A 14 8.62 2.36 -0.17
CA GLY A 14 7.24 2.66 -0.52
C GLY A 14 6.47 1.48 -1.13
N ASP A 15 7.10 0.31 -1.29
CA ASP A 15 6.44 -0.83 -1.94
C ASP A 15 5.23 -1.31 -1.15
N LEU A 16 4.12 -1.47 -1.86
CA LEU A 16 2.91 -2.07 -1.30
C LEU A 16 3.20 -3.51 -0.86
N ALA A 17 2.93 -3.78 0.42
CA ALA A 17 3.09 -5.08 1.04
C ALA A 17 1.75 -5.81 1.16
N ASP A 18 0.69 -5.08 1.54
CA ASP A 18 -0.66 -5.63 1.67
C ASP A 18 -1.75 -4.55 1.48
N ILE A 19 -2.96 -4.96 1.11
CA ILE A 19 -4.11 -4.07 0.92
C ILE A 19 -5.36 -4.72 1.54
N ILE A 20 -6.04 -3.97 2.41
CA ILE A 20 -7.28 -4.42 3.06
C ILE A 20 -8.39 -3.43 2.77
N GLN A 21 -9.58 -3.92 2.46
CA GLN A 21 -10.77 -3.08 2.32
C GLN A 21 -11.21 -2.56 3.71
N GLY A 22 -11.47 -1.25 3.79
CA GLY A 22 -11.79 -0.55 5.03
C GLY A 22 -10.57 0.14 5.67
N GLU A 23 -10.80 0.70 6.84
CA GLU A 23 -9.78 1.40 7.64
C GLU A 23 -9.18 0.42 8.65
N GLN A 24 -7.86 0.29 8.64
CA GLN A 24 -7.07 -0.58 9.52
C GLN A 24 -5.87 0.20 10.04
N THR A 25 -5.29 -0.29 11.12
CA THR A 25 -4.06 0.20 11.73
C THR A 25 -3.06 -0.95 11.84
N MET A 26 -1.87 -0.69 12.38
CA MET A 26 -0.90 -1.75 12.69
C MET A 26 -1.37 -2.73 13.78
N ASP A 27 -2.48 -2.45 14.47
CA ASP A 27 -3.05 -3.35 15.49
C ASP A 27 -3.52 -4.68 14.91
N MET A 28 -3.77 -4.75 13.60
CA MET A 28 -4.13 -6.00 12.91
C MET A 28 -3.05 -7.09 13.00
N TYR A 29 -1.79 -6.70 13.25
CA TYR A 29 -0.68 -7.64 13.41
C TYR A 29 -0.56 -8.17 14.85
N GLY A 30 -1.42 -7.74 15.77
CA GLY A 30 -1.48 -8.23 17.15
C GLY A 30 -0.14 -8.09 17.87
N GLU A 31 0.36 -9.18 18.43
CA GLU A 31 1.63 -9.21 19.17
C GLU A 31 2.85 -8.84 18.30
N LEU A 32 2.76 -9.03 16.98
CA LEU A 32 3.84 -8.70 16.03
C LEU A 32 3.82 -7.23 15.59
N LYS A 33 2.90 -6.41 16.11
CA LYS A 33 2.75 -5.00 15.75
C LYS A 33 4.09 -4.26 15.80
N THR A 34 4.81 -4.35 16.91
CA THR A 34 6.06 -3.60 17.11
C THR A 34 7.13 -4.01 16.10
N ASP A 35 7.20 -5.30 15.75
CA ASP A 35 8.17 -5.80 14.76
C ASP A 35 7.83 -5.29 13.36
N TYR A 36 6.56 -5.35 12.97
CA TYR A 36 6.12 -4.86 11.67
C TYR A 36 6.22 -3.35 11.54
N GLU A 37 5.98 -2.60 12.61
CA GLU A 37 6.16 -1.15 12.64
C GLU A 37 7.61 -0.73 12.35
N LEU A 38 8.62 -1.59 12.50
CA LEU A 38 10.00 -1.27 12.13
C LEU A 38 10.18 -1.17 10.61
N ILE A 39 9.47 -2.00 9.84
CA ILE A 39 9.67 -2.15 8.39
C ILE A 39 8.50 -1.61 7.56
N TYR A 40 7.30 -1.61 8.12
CA TYR A 40 6.06 -1.21 7.45
C TYR A 40 5.45 0.04 8.08
N SER A 41 4.75 0.79 7.24
CA SER A 41 3.81 1.83 7.62
C SER A 41 2.50 1.60 6.85
N PHE A 42 1.49 2.41 7.11
CA PHE A 42 0.20 2.29 6.45
C PHE A 42 -0.37 3.66 6.06
N VAL A 43 -1.19 3.67 5.01
CA VAL A 43 -2.04 4.81 4.63
C VAL A 43 -3.46 4.34 4.40
N VAL A 44 -4.42 5.18 4.77
CA VAL A 44 -5.84 4.98 4.46
C VAL A 44 -6.20 5.89 3.29
N VAL A 45 -6.75 5.31 2.24
CA VAL A 45 -7.13 6.01 1.01
C VAL A 45 -8.54 5.60 0.58
N ASP A 46 -9.11 6.33 -0.38
CA ASP A 46 -10.37 5.90 -1.01
C ASP A 46 -10.18 4.55 -1.71
N PHE A 47 -11.22 3.73 -1.69
CA PHE A 47 -11.20 2.43 -2.34
C PHE A 47 -10.98 2.61 -3.84
N ASP A 48 -9.92 1.98 -4.35
CA ASP A 48 -9.57 1.94 -5.76
C ASP A 48 -9.32 0.48 -6.17
N GLU A 49 -10.27 -0.08 -6.93
CA GLU A 49 -10.21 -1.47 -7.38
C GLU A 49 -9.00 -1.71 -8.31
N TYR A 50 -8.57 -0.70 -9.07
CA TYR A 50 -7.45 -0.83 -10.00
C TYR A 50 -6.13 -0.96 -9.23
N VAL A 51 -5.92 -0.13 -8.20
CA VAL A 51 -4.77 -0.26 -7.29
C VAL A 51 -4.79 -1.61 -6.59
N MET A 52 -5.95 -2.07 -6.12
CA MET A 52 -6.08 -3.35 -5.43
C MET A 52 -5.71 -4.54 -6.33
N LYS A 53 -6.19 -4.55 -7.58
CA LYS A 53 -5.91 -5.63 -8.56
C LYS A 53 -4.49 -5.58 -9.12
N ASN A 54 -3.85 -4.41 -9.13
CA ASN A 54 -2.55 -4.19 -9.77
C ASN A 54 -1.50 -3.65 -8.79
N SER A 55 -1.56 -4.03 -7.51
CA SER A 55 -0.76 -3.47 -6.42
C SER A 55 0.74 -3.38 -6.69
N ARG A 56 1.28 -4.33 -7.45
CA ARG A 56 2.70 -4.38 -7.84
C ARG A 56 3.17 -3.18 -8.67
N LEU A 57 2.25 -2.53 -9.39
CA LEU A 57 2.53 -1.34 -10.21
C LEU A 57 2.62 -0.06 -9.39
N PHE A 58 2.24 -0.10 -8.11
CA PHE A 58 2.13 1.09 -7.28
C PHE A 58 3.12 1.08 -6.11
N CYS A 59 3.45 2.26 -5.62
CA CYS A 59 4.18 2.51 -4.38
C CYS A 59 3.59 3.71 -3.63
N ILE A 60 3.92 3.85 -2.35
CA ILE A 60 3.62 5.03 -1.55
C ILE A 60 4.82 5.98 -1.57
N VAL A 61 4.59 7.21 -2.01
CA VAL A 61 5.58 8.30 -1.99
C VAL A 61 4.92 9.51 -1.35
N ASP A 62 5.50 10.00 -0.25
CA ASP A 62 4.98 11.13 0.54
C ASP A 62 3.51 10.93 0.97
N GLY A 63 3.17 9.71 1.39
CA GLY A 63 1.82 9.36 1.83
C GLY A 63 0.78 9.24 0.72
N LYS A 64 1.20 9.27 -0.56
CA LYS A 64 0.31 9.15 -1.72
C LYS A 64 0.63 7.92 -2.55
N VAL A 65 -0.41 7.28 -3.06
CA VAL A 65 -0.29 6.18 -4.03
C VAL A 65 0.21 6.75 -5.37
N LYS A 66 1.32 6.22 -5.88
CA LYS A 66 1.90 6.58 -7.18
C LYS A 66 2.22 5.33 -7.98
N LEU A 67 2.12 5.43 -9.30
CA LEU A 67 2.65 4.41 -10.20
C LEU A 67 4.18 4.39 -10.07
N LYS A 68 4.73 3.19 -10.06
CA LYS A 68 6.18 2.99 -10.16
C LYS A 68 6.64 3.40 -11.55
N ASP A 69 7.77 4.11 -11.62
CA ASP A 69 8.48 4.28 -12.89
C ASP A 69 9.25 2.99 -13.17
N VAL A 70 8.57 2.02 -13.77
CA VAL A 70 9.16 0.75 -14.19
C VAL A 70 9.42 0.85 -15.69
N ASP A 71 10.65 0.57 -16.13
CA ASP A 71 10.99 0.54 -17.56
C ASP A 71 10.06 -0.40 -18.36
N GLU A 72 9.50 -1.42 -17.71
CA GLU A 72 8.49 -2.32 -18.27
C GLU A 72 7.17 -1.63 -18.62
N LEU A 73 6.78 -0.59 -17.89
CA LEU A 73 5.58 0.22 -18.20
C LEU A 73 5.82 1.15 -19.39
N LYS A 74 7.06 1.63 -19.60
CA LYS A 74 7.41 2.49 -20.74
C LYS A 74 7.14 1.82 -22.10
N LYS A 75 7.14 0.49 -22.16
CA LYS A 75 6.78 -0.25 -23.38
C LYS A 75 5.31 -0.03 -23.80
N TYR A 76 4.43 0.30 -22.83
CA TYR A 76 2.98 0.37 -23.03
C TYR A 76 2.41 1.79 -22.86
N MET A 77 3.26 2.79 -22.56
CA MET A 77 2.92 4.22 -22.55
C MET A 77 3.30 4.85 -23.89
#